data_AF-A0A4R4D3Z9-F1
#
_entry.id   AF-A0A4R4D3Z9-F1
#
_cell.length_a   1.000
_cell.length_b   1.000
_cell.length_c   1.000
_cell.angle_alpha   90.00
_cell.angle_beta   90.00
_cell.angle_gamma   90.00
#
_symmetry.space_group_name_H-M   'P 1'
#
loop_
_entity.id
_entity.type
_entity.pdbx_description
1 polymer ?
#
loop_
_entity_poly.entity_id
_entity_poly.type
_entity_poly.pdbx_seq_one_letter_code
_entity_poly.pdbx_strand_id
1 'polypeptide(L)'
;MDAQGLIAAMESLTAALAAETALLVAGDYAGAGRQAPAKLAAVEGFQAARAAGRLPPSPRLLRAVERLRDAGMANRAALERALAVQARVIAVVAAAARPPEHGPGGYGRSRPAVGRPVALSVRA
;
A
#
# COMPACT_ATOMS: atom_id res chain seq x y z
N MET A 1 12.48 -16.56 -32.42
CA MET A 1 12.64 -15.42 -31.49
C MET A 1 13.49 -15.92 -30.35
N ASP A 2 14.61 -15.25 -30.10
CA ASP A 2 15.74 -15.70 -29.29
C ASP A 2 15.68 -15.18 -27.84
N ALA A 3 16.63 -15.58 -26.99
CA ALA A 3 16.69 -15.18 -25.58
C ALA A 3 16.72 -13.66 -25.38
N GLN A 4 17.12 -12.94 -26.42
CA GLN A 4 17.23 -11.50 -26.44
C GLN A 4 15.85 -10.81 -26.35
N GLY A 5 14.82 -11.35 -27.02
CA GLY A 5 13.46 -10.82 -26.93
C GLY A 5 12.87 -10.91 -25.52
N LEU A 6 13.14 -12.02 -24.82
CA LEU A 6 12.69 -12.22 -23.44
C LEU A 6 13.39 -11.25 -22.48
N ILE A 7 14.70 -11.09 -22.64
CA ILE A 7 15.50 -10.17 -21.83
C ILE A 7 15.02 -8.73 -22.03
N ALA A 8 14.77 -8.31 -23.29
CA ALA A 8 14.27 -6.97 -23.59
C ALA A 8 12.90 -6.68 -22.96
N ALA A 9 11.97 -7.65 -23.00
CA ALA A 9 10.67 -7.51 -22.35
C ALA A 9 10.80 -7.36 -20.83
N MET A 10 11.70 -8.12 -20.19
CA MET A 10 11.96 -8.02 -18.75
C MET A 10 12.62 -6.70 -18.36
N GLU A 11 13.57 -6.20 -19.16
CA GLU A 11 14.21 -4.90 -18.93
C GLU A 11 13.19 -3.76 -19.09
N SER A 12 12.30 -3.84 -20.08
CA SER A 12 11.19 -2.90 -20.26
C SER A 12 10.25 -2.89 -19.04
N LEU A 13 9.85 -4.06 -18.55
CA LEU A 13 9.02 -4.17 -17.35
C LEU A 13 9.73 -3.63 -16.10
N THR A 14 11.03 -3.90 -15.97
CA THR A 14 11.85 -3.38 -14.86
C THR A 14 11.89 -1.85 -14.89
N ALA A 15 12.09 -1.24 -16.06
CA ALA A 15 12.10 0.21 -16.23
C ALA A 15 10.74 0.84 -15.90
N ALA A 16 9.64 0.22 -16.34
CA ALA A 16 8.28 0.67 -16.02
C ALA A 16 7.99 0.63 -14.50
N LEU A 17 8.41 -0.44 -13.82
CA LEU A 17 8.27 -0.57 -12.37
C LEU A 17 9.12 0.46 -11.61
N ALA A 18 10.34 0.75 -12.06
CA ALA A 18 11.18 1.77 -11.48
C ALA A 18 10.57 3.18 -11.63
N ALA A 19 10.05 3.51 -12.82
CA ALA A 19 9.37 4.78 -13.08
C ALA A 19 8.11 4.94 -12.21
N GLU A 20 7.27 3.91 -12.14
CA GLU A 20 6.09 3.93 -11.28
C GLU A 20 6.46 4.07 -9.80
N THR A 21 7.51 3.38 -9.34
CA THR A 21 7.99 3.48 -7.95
C THR A 21 8.41 4.92 -7.63
N ALA A 22 9.13 5.59 -8.53
CA ALA A 22 9.55 6.98 -8.34
C ALA A 22 8.34 7.92 -8.21
N LEU A 23 7.31 7.71 -9.04
CA LEU A 23 6.06 8.50 -9.00
C LEU A 23 5.27 8.27 -7.71
N LEU A 24 5.17 7.01 -7.26
CA LEU A 24 4.53 6.66 -5.99
C LEU A 24 5.25 7.29 -4.79
N VAL A 25 6.59 7.29 -4.80
CA VAL A 25 7.40 7.95 -3.75
C VAL A 25 7.22 9.46 -3.78
N ALA A 26 7.09 10.07 -4.96
CA ALA A 26 6.83 11.49 -5.13
C ALA A 26 5.38 11.91 -4.81
N GLY A 27 4.47 10.94 -4.59
CA GLY A 27 3.04 11.20 -4.38
C GLY A 27 2.26 11.51 -5.66
N ASP A 28 2.84 11.33 -6.84
CA ASP A 28 2.14 11.46 -8.13
C ASP A 28 1.41 10.15 -8.49
N TYR A 29 0.27 9.93 -7.82
CA TYR A 29 -0.55 8.73 -8.02
C TYR A 29 -1.18 8.67 -9.42
N ALA A 30 -1.51 9.83 -10.01
CA ALA A 30 -2.04 9.91 -11.37
C ALA A 30 -0.96 9.52 -12.39
N GLY A 31 0.27 9.99 -12.20
CA GLY A 31 1.43 9.58 -12.99
C GLY A 31 1.73 8.10 -12.86
N ALA A 32 1.71 7.56 -11.64
CA ALA A 32 1.89 6.12 -11.42
C ALA A 32 0.84 5.30 -12.19
N GLY A 33 -0.44 5.70 -12.13
CA GLY A 33 -1.52 5.05 -12.88
C GLY A 33 -1.33 5.04 -14.40
N ARG A 34 -0.71 6.08 -14.97
CA ARG A 34 -0.41 6.16 -16.42
C ARG A 34 0.65 5.14 -16.88
N GLN A 35 1.35 4.45 -15.97
CA GLN A 35 2.32 3.41 -16.32
C GLN A 35 1.68 2.04 -16.66
N ALA A 36 0.37 1.87 -16.46
CA ALA A 36 -0.31 0.60 -16.70
C ALA A 36 -0.17 0.06 -18.14
N PRO A 37 -0.33 0.87 -19.22
CA PRO A 37 -0.17 0.37 -20.60
C PRO A 37 1.25 -0.13 -20.89
N ALA A 38 2.28 0.53 -20.37
CA ALA A 38 3.68 0.12 -20.56
C ALA A 38 3.98 -1.25 -19.92
N LYS A 39 3.45 -1.48 -18.71
CA LYS A 39 3.56 -2.78 -18.03
C LYS A 39 2.83 -3.90 -18.78
N LEU A 40 1.64 -3.61 -19.29
CA LEU A 40 0.86 -4.57 -20.08
C LEU A 40 1.58 -4.96 -21.38
N ALA A 41 2.08 -3.97 -22.14
CA ALA A 41 2.86 -4.22 -23.35
C ALA A 41 4.12 -5.06 -23.07
N ALA A 42 4.82 -4.83 -21.96
CA ALA A 42 5.98 -5.62 -21.59
C ALA A 42 5.61 -7.07 -21.21
N VAL A 43 4.47 -7.30 -20.54
CA VAL A 43 3.95 -8.65 -20.22
C VAL A 43 3.54 -9.38 -21.50
N GLU A 44 2.85 -8.72 -22.42
CA GLU A 44 2.48 -9.28 -23.73
C GLU A 44 3.73 -9.68 -24.52
N GLY A 45 4.74 -8.81 -24.57
CA GLY A 45 6.03 -9.11 -25.18
C GLY A 45 6.73 -10.32 -24.55
N PHE A 46 6.68 -10.44 -23.22
CA PHE A 46 7.22 -11.61 -22.51
C PHE A 46 6.46 -12.89 -22.86
N GLN A 47 5.13 -12.84 -22.90
CA GLN A 47 4.29 -13.99 -23.26
C GLN A 47 4.56 -14.45 -24.71
N ALA A 48 4.64 -13.50 -25.65
CA ALA A 48 4.98 -13.77 -27.04
C ALA A 48 6.37 -14.40 -27.18
N ALA A 49 7.37 -13.86 -26.48
CA ALA A 49 8.73 -14.40 -26.46
C ALA A 49 8.79 -15.82 -25.86
N ARG A 50 8.01 -16.09 -24.81
CA ARG A 50 7.93 -17.42 -24.17
C ARG A 50 7.19 -18.44 -25.03
N ALA A 51 6.17 -18.02 -25.78
CA ALA A 51 5.44 -18.88 -26.72
C ALA A 51 6.32 -19.30 -27.92
N ALA A 52 7.30 -18.47 -28.29
CA ALA A 52 8.22 -18.75 -29.40
C ALA A 52 9.23 -19.88 -29.13
N GLY A 53 9.34 -20.40 -27.90
CA GLY A 53 10.14 -21.59 -27.58
C GLY A 53 10.72 -21.62 -26.16
N ARG A 54 11.22 -22.78 -25.75
CA ARG A 54 11.99 -22.91 -24.50
C ARG A 54 13.40 -22.37 -24.70
N LEU A 55 13.76 -21.37 -23.92
CA LEU A 55 15.09 -20.81 -23.92
C LEU A 55 15.97 -21.55 -22.91
N PRO A 56 17.20 -21.95 -23.28
CA PRO A 56 18.13 -22.52 -22.32
C PRO A 56 18.46 -21.50 -21.23
N PRO A 57 18.66 -21.93 -19.98
CA PRO A 57 19.03 -21.04 -18.90
C PRO A 57 20.35 -20.33 -19.26
N SER A 58 20.33 -18.99 -19.22
CA SER A 58 21.53 -18.18 -19.42
C SER A 58 21.78 -17.30 -18.19
N PRO A 59 23.04 -17.04 -17.82
CA PRO A 59 23.36 -16.13 -16.72
C PRO A 59 22.76 -14.73 -16.91
N ARG A 60 22.62 -14.27 -18.16
CA ARG A 60 22.00 -12.98 -18.48
C ARG A 60 20.50 -12.99 -18.20
N LEU A 61 19.81 -14.07 -18.53
CA LEU A 61 18.39 -14.24 -18.22
C LEU A 61 18.15 -14.29 -16.72
N LEU A 62 18.97 -15.04 -15.98
CA LEU A 62 18.86 -15.13 -14.50
C LEU A 62 19.02 -13.75 -13.84
N ARG A 63 20.04 -12.97 -14.24
CA ARG A 63 20.20 -11.60 -13.75
C ARG A 63 19.04 -10.66 -14.13
N ALA A 64 18.41 -10.87 -15.28
CA ALA A 64 17.21 -10.12 -15.64
C ALA A 64 16.02 -10.49 -14.73
N VAL A 65 15.88 -11.77 -14.35
CA VAL A 65 14.84 -12.23 -13.41
C VAL A 65 15.03 -11.62 -12.03
N GLU A 66 16.27 -11.62 -11.53
CA GLU A 66 16.61 -11.04 -10.22
C GLU A 66 16.27 -9.54 -10.17
N ARG A 67 16.73 -8.76 -11.18
CA ARG A 67 16.42 -7.32 -11.25
C ARG A 67 14.91 -7.05 -11.31
N LEU A 68 14.17 -7.85 -12.08
CA LEU A 68 12.73 -7.71 -12.17
C LEU A 68 12.05 -8.01 -10.84
N ARG A 69 12.51 -9.05 -10.12
CA ARG A 69 12.01 -9.39 -8.78
C ARG A 69 12.24 -8.25 -7.80
N ASP A 70 13.46 -7.71 -7.75
CA ASP A 70 13.81 -6.61 -6.85
C ASP A 70 12.99 -5.35 -7.14
N ALA A 71 12.83 -5.01 -8.42
CA ALA A 71 11.97 -3.91 -8.86
C ALA A 71 10.50 -4.11 -8.46
N GLY A 72 9.98 -5.34 -8.59
CA GLY A 72 8.62 -5.69 -8.16
C GLY A 72 8.42 -5.55 -6.65
N MET A 73 9.40 -5.97 -5.84
CA MET A 73 9.35 -5.79 -4.39
C MET A 73 9.39 -4.31 -4.00
N ALA A 74 10.26 -3.51 -4.64
CA ALA A 74 10.35 -2.08 -4.38
C ALA A 74 9.04 -1.34 -4.73
N ASN A 75 8.44 -1.67 -5.87
CA ASN A 75 7.16 -1.12 -6.32
C ASN A 75 6.03 -1.47 -5.34
N ARG A 76 5.94 -2.74 -4.91
CA ARG A 76 4.98 -3.17 -3.90
C ARG A 76 5.12 -2.40 -2.60
N ALA A 77 6.35 -2.25 -2.09
CA ALA A 77 6.60 -1.50 -0.86
C ALA A 77 6.20 -0.02 -0.99
N ALA A 78 6.38 0.58 -2.17
CA ALA A 78 5.92 1.95 -2.45
C ALA A 78 4.39 2.07 -2.49
N LEU A 79 3.70 1.11 -3.12
CA LEU A 79 2.23 1.03 -3.12
C LEU A 79 1.68 0.89 -1.69
N GLU A 80 2.26 0.00 -0.88
CA GLU A 80 1.84 -0.20 0.50
C GLU A 80 1.98 1.09 1.34
N ARG A 81 3.09 1.83 1.16
CA ARG A 81 3.25 3.15 1.79
C ARG A 81 2.22 4.17 1.31
N ALA A 82 1.96 4.22 0.00
CA ALA A 82 0.96 5.13 -0.57
C ALA A 82 -0.45 4.83 -0.01
N LEU A 83 -0.83 3.56 0.08
CA LEU A 83 -2.09 3.13 0.68
C LEU A 83 -2.19 3.49 2.16
N ALA A 84 -1.11 3.32 2.93
CA ALA A 84 -1.07 3.70 4.33
C ALA A 84 -1.28 5.21 4.54
N VAL A 85 -0.70 6.05 3.67
CA VAL A 85 -0.94 7.50 3.67
C VAL A 85 -2.39 7.82 3.37
N GLN A 86 -2.99 7.20 2.34
CA GLN A 86 -4.41 7.40 2.02
C GLN A 86 -5.33 6.98 3.17
N ALA A 87 -5.06 5.83 3.80
CA ALA A 87 -5.84 5.36 4.95
C ALA A 87 -5.79 6.35 6.12
N ARG A 88 -4.63 6.97 6.38
CA ARG A 88 -4.49 8.01 7.40
C ARG A 88 -5.27 9.28 7.06
N VAL A 89 -5.26 9.72 5.80
CA VAL A 89 -6.06 10.87 5.34
C VAL A 89 -7.55 10.59 5.56
N ILE A 90 -8.04 9.42 5.17
CA ILE A 90 -9.43 9.01 5.38
C ILE A 90 -9.78 9.00 6.87
N ALA A 91 -8.91 8.45 7.72
CA ALA A 91 -9.14 8.40 9.17
C ALA A 91 -9.23 9.81 9.78
N VAL A 92 -8.36 10.74 9.37
CA VAL A 92 -8.38 12.14 9.84
C VAL A 92 -9.65 12.86 9.37
N VAL A 93 -10.03 12.72 8.09
CA VAL A 93 -11.27 13.32 7.56
C VAL A 93 -12.50 12.74 8.26
N ALA A 94 -12.53 11.42 8.48
CA ALA A 94 -13.62 10.77 9.20
C ALA A 94 -13.71 11.22 10.67
N ALA A 95 -12.58 11.45 11.34
CA ALA A 95 -12.54 11.99 12.69
C ALA A 95 -13.04 13.44 12.74
N ALA A 96 -12.66 14.28 11.76
CA ALA A 96 -13.11 15.66 11.66
C ALA A 96 -14.61 15.78 11.31
N ALA A 97 -15.15 14.81 10.56
CA ALA A 97 -16.56 14.75 10.20
C ALA A 97 -17.45 14.17 11.31
N ARG A 98 -16.87 13.57 12.36
CA ARG A 98 -17.67 13.14 13.52
C ARG A 98 -18.16 14.39 14.26
N PRO A 99 -19.45 14.49 14.58
CA PRO A 99 -19.94 15.49 15.51
C PRO A 99 -19.13 15.38 16.81
N PRO A 100 -18.82 16.50 17.51
CA PRO A 100 -18.30 16.40 18.86
C PRO A 100 -19.28 15.53 19.64
N GLU A 101 -18.78 14.43 20.21
CA GLU A 101 -19.54 13.68 21.18
C GLU A 101 -20.02 14.70 22.20
N HIS A 102 -21.34 14.88 22.28
CA HIS A 102 -21.95 15.69 23.31
C HIS A 102 -21.70 14.95 24.62
N GLY A 103 -20.50 15.11 25.17
CA GLY A 103 -20.24 14.80 26.57
C GLY A 103 -21.23 15.65 27.37
N PRO A 104 -22.02 15.07 28.28
CA PRO A 104 -22.89 15.87 29.13
C PRO A 104 -22.03 16.63 30.14
N GLY A 105 -21.53 17.79 29.72
CA GLY A 105 -21.24 18.92 30.59
C GLY A 105 -22.56 19.60 30.95
N GLY A 106 -23.43 18.88 31.66
CA GLY A 106 -24.53 19.49 32.38
C GLY A 106 -23.98 20.13 33.66
N TYR A 107 -24.11 21.46 33.78
CA TYR A 107 -23.98 22.16 35.05
C TYR A 107 -24.90 21.50 36.09
N GLY A 108 -24.32 20.87 37.11
CA GLY A 108 -25.12 20.27 38.19
C GLY A 108 -24.46 19.10 38.92
N ARG A 109 -23.28 19.28 39.51
CA ARG A 109 -22.88 18.46 40.67
C ARG A 109 -22.42 19.36 41.80
N SER A 110 -23.42 19.92 42.49
CA SER A 110 -23.25 20.45 43.83
C SER A 110 -22.72 19.34 44.74
N ARG A 111 -21.56 19.60 45.31
CA ARG A 111 -21.05 18.88 46.47
C ARG A 111 -21.91 19.28 47.69
N PRO A 112 -22.33 18.32 48.52
CA PRO A 112 -22.14 18.47 49.96
C PRO A 112 -21.36 17.23 50.45
N ALA A 113 -20.17 17.39 51.04
CA ALA A 113 -19.96 17.70 52.45
C ALA A 113 -20.66 16.71 53.40
N VAL A 114 -19.85 15.78 53.94
CA VAL A 114 -19.84 15.26 55.32
C VAL A 114 -21.12 14.55 55.86
N GLY A 115 -20.98 13.25 56.13
CA GLY A 115 -21.44 12.66 57.41
C GLY A 115 -22.69 11.78 57.41
N ARG A 116 -22.52 10.45 57.26
CA ARG A 116 -23.14 9.42 58.13
C ARG A 116 -22.72 7.99 57.70
N PRO A 117 -22.29 7.11 58.64
CA PRO A 117 -22.10 5.70 58.34
C PRO A 117 -23.46 4.99 58.30
N VAL A 118 -23.72 4.19 57.26
CA VAL A 118 -24.88 3.28 57.21
C VAL A 118 -24.48 1.99 57.93
N ALA A 119 -25.15 1.72 59.04
CA ALA A 119 -25.00 0.48 59.80
C ALA A 119 -25.67 -0.69 59.06
N LEU A 120 -24.91 -1.76 58.83
CA LEU A 120 -25.44 -3.05 58.38
C LEU A 120 -25.88 -3.85 59.61
N SER A 121 -27.20 -4.02 59.78
CA SER A 121 -27.76 -4.92 60.79
C SER A 121 -27.98 -6.31 60.18
N VAL A 122 -27.26 -7.31 60.69
CA VAL A 122 -27.50 -8.73 60.43
C VAL A 122 -28.47 -9.29 61.47
N ARG A 123 -29.60 -9.85 61.01
CA ARG A 123 -30.47 -10.87 61.67
C ARG A 123 -31.28 -11.54 60.55
N ALA A 124 -31.50 -12.84 60.47
CA ALA A 124 -31.24 -13.98 61.36
C ALA A 124 -30.96 -15.22 60.50
#